data_AF-A0A2T1GF82-F1
#
_entry.id   AF-A0A2T1GF82-F1
#
_cell.length_a   1.000
_cell.length_b   1.000
_cell.length_c   1.000
_cell.angle_alpha   90.00
_cell.angle_beta   90.00
_cell.angle_gamma   90.00
#
_symmetry.space_group_name_H-M   'P 1'
#
loop_
_entity.id
_entity.type
_entity.pdbx_description
1 polymer ?
#
loop_
_entity_poly.entity_id
_entity_poly.type
_entity_poly.pdbx_seq_one_letter_code
_entity_poly.pdbx_strand_id
1 'polypeptide(L)'
;MARPSDFWAPFKREWYNDETGELREPHRSRLLASGTSIDRIVEMEAEVAAEIVEFHHKNSELPVINGKNWAERELENRQRQRQIPASMRAALYHGTYDPDANYD
;
A
#
# COMPACT_ATOMS: atom_id res chain seq x y z
N MET A 1 2.97 14.02 -2.15
CA MET A 1 2.13 13.33 -1.16
C MET A 1 2.03 11.86 -1.55
N ALA A 2 2.03 10.97 -0.56
CA ALA A 2 1.80 9.54 -0.78
C ALA A 2 0.37 9.28 -1.26
N ARG A 3 0.19 8.28 -2.13
CA ARG A 3 -1.09 7.84 -2.69
C ARG A 3 -1.47 6.46 -2.16
N PRO A 4 -2.76 6.08 -2.19
CA PRO A 4 -3.19 4.72 -1.84
C PRO A 4 -2.39 3.64 -2.61
N SER A 5 -2.16 3.86 -3.91
CA SER A 5 -1.43 2.95 -4.78
C SER A 5 0.03 2.69 -4.40
N ASP A 6 0.67 3.58 -3.63
CA ASP A 6 2.04 3.40 -3.15
C ASP A 6 2.13 2.21 -2.16
N PHE A 7 1.00 1.86 -1.52
CA PHE A 7 0.92 0.78 -0.53
C PHE A 7 0.45 -0.55 -1.12
N TRP A 8 -0.10 -0.53 -2.33
CA TRP A 8 -0.64 -1.69 -3.03
C TRP A 8 0.42 -2.61 -3.63
N ALA A 9 0.03 -3.87 -3.83
CA ALA A 9 0.80 -4.82 -4.64
C ALA A 9 0.84 -4.39 -6.12
N PRO A 10 1.88 -4.79 -6.89
CA PRO A 10 2.05 -4.35 -8.28
C PRO A 10 0.83 -4.60 -9.18
N PHE A 11 0.21 -5.78 -9.10
CA PHE A 11 -0.96 -6.11 -9.92
C PHE A 11 -2.14 -5.18 -9.62
N LYS A 12 -2.37 -4.86 -8.34
CA LYS A 12 -3.49 -4.01 -7.92
C LYS A 12 -3.29 -2.57 -8.41
N ARG A 13 -2.04 -2.08 -8.36
CA ARG A 13 -1.66 -0.78 -8.93
C ARG A 13 -1.88 -0.68 -10.44
N GLU A 14 -1.67 -1.77 -11.16
CA GLU A 14 -1.91 -1.83 -12.61
C GLU A 14 -3.42 -1.90 -12.92
N TRP A 15 -4.17 -2.67 -12.14
CA TRP A 15 -5.55 -3.01 -12.46
C TRP A 15 -6.57 -1.96 -12.00
N TYR A 16 -6.28 -1.22 -10.93
CA TYR A 16 -7.27 -0.34 -10.30
C TYR A 16 -6.92 1.15 -10.43
N ASN A 17 -7.95 1.98 -10.49
CA ASN A 17 -7.83 3.42 -10.29
C ASN A 17 -7.61 3.72 -8.80
N ASP A 18 -6.57 4.49 -8.48
CA ASP A 18 -6.17 4.82 -7.13
C ASP A 18 -6.92 6.00 -6.50
N GLU A 19 -7.83 6.61 -7.27
CA GLU A 19 -8.79 7.62 -6.81
C GLU A 19 -10.18 7.03 -6.61
N THR A 20 -10.65 6.19 -7.55
CA THR A 20 -12.04 5.66 -7.55
C THR A 20 -12.17 4.24 -7.03
N GLY A 21 -11.10 3.43 -7.07
CA GLY A 21 -11.15 2.01 -6.75
C GLY A 21 -11.74 1.14 -7.86
N GLU A 22 -12.08 1.70 -9.02
CA GLU A 22 -12.64 0.97 -10.16
C GLU A 22 -11.57 0.19 -10.93
N LEU A 23 -11.97 -0.91 -11.55
CA LEU A 23 -11.10 -1.66 -12.45
C LEU A 23 -10.90 -0.87 -13.76
N ARG A 24 -9.64 -0.74 -14.16
CA ARG A 24 -9.24 -0.13 -15.44
C ARG A 24 -9.48 -1.11 -16.57
N GLU A 25 -9.88 -0.58 -17.72
CA GLU A 25 -9.78 -1.35 -18.97
C GLU A 25 -8.30 -1.48 -19.37
N PRO A 26 -7.86 -2.64 -19.91
CA PRO A 26 -8.67 -3.78 -20.36
C PRO A 26 -8.91 -4.86 -19.28
N HIS A 27 -8.50 -4.64 -18.03
CA HIS A 27 -8.53 -5.68 -16.98
C HIS A 27 -9.96 -6.08 -16.62
N ARG A 28 -10.87 -5.09 -16.55
CA ARG A 28 -12.29 -5.34 -16.32
C ARG A 28 -12.90 -6.22 -17.42
N SER A 29 -12.65 -5.90 -18.70
CA SER A 29 -13.08 -6.73 -19.83
C SER A 29 -12.47 -8.14 -19.80
N ARG A 30 -11.20 -8.30 -19.40
CA ARG A 30 -10.55 -9.61 -19.28
C ARG A 30 -11.20 -10.47 -18.19
N LEU A 31 -11.56 -9.88 -17.05
CA LEU A 31 -12.26 -10.58 -15.97
C LEU A 31 -13.65 -11.07 -16.41
N LEU A 32 -14.38 -10.23 -17.16
CA LEU A 32 -15.67 -10.65 -17.74
C LEU A 32 -15.48 -11.80 -18.74
N ALA A 33 -14.48 -11.71 -19.62
CA ALA A 33 -14.16 -12.75 -20.59
C ALA A 33 -13.70 -14.07 -19.93
N SER A 34 -13.09 -14.02 -18.75
CA SER A 34 -12.71 -15.21 -17.97
C SER A 34 -13.87 -15.82 -17.17
N GLY A 35 -15.08 -15.27 -17.29
CA GLY A 35 -16.27 -15.78 -16.59
C GLY A 35 -16.47 -15.22 -15.18
N THR A 36 -15.76 -14.16 -14.79
CA THR A 36 -16.02 -13.47 -13.52
C THR A 36 -17.36 -12.76 -13.59
N SER A 37 -18.23 -12.97 -12.59
CA SER A 37 -19.53 -12.30 -12.55
C SER A 37 -19.39 -10.79 -12.34
N ILE A 38 -20.37 -10.04 -12.84
CA ILE A 38 -20.44 -8.58 -12.62
C ILE A 38 -20.50 -8.29 -11.12
N ASP A 39 -21.29 -9.05 -10.36
CA ASP A 39 -21.40 -8.88 -8.91
C ASP A 39 -20.04 -9.03 -8.22
N ARG A 40 -19.24 -10.02 -8.63
CA ARG A 40 -17.91 -10.21 -8.06
C ARG A 40 -16.96 -9.07 -8.45
N ILE A 41 -17.06 -8.54 -9.67
CA ILE A 41 -16.29 -7.38 -10.11
C ILE A 41 -16.64 -6.16 -9.25
N VAL A 42 -17.93 -5.91 -9.01
CA VAL A 42 -18.40 -4.80 -8.18
C VAL A 42 -17.93 -4.95 -6.73
N GLU A 43 -17.98 -6.17 -6.16
CA GLU A 43 -17.41 -6.45 -4.84
C GLU A 43 -15.92 -6.12 -4.78
N MET A 44 -15.14 -6.55 -5.79
CA MET A 44 -13.71 -6.26 -5.85
C MET A 44 -13.45 -4.75 -5.93
N GLU A 45 -14.21 -4.00 -6.73
CA GLU A 45 -14.11 -2.54 -6.83
C GLU A 45 -14.47 -1.87 -5.50
N ALA A 46 -15.51 -2.34 -4.81
CA ALA A 46 -15.92 -1.85 -3.50
C ALA A 46 -14.86 -2.12 -2.42
N GLU A 47 -14.22 -3.29 -2.42
CA GLU A 47 -13.10 -3.60 -1.54
C GLU A 47 -11.95 -2.60 -1.72
N VAL A 48 -11.61 -2.24 -2.97
CA VAL A 48 -10.55 -1.25 -3.25
C VAL A 48 -10.99 0.16 -2.86
N ALA A 49 -12.24 0.54 -3.13
CA ALA A 49 -12.77 1.84 -2.74
C ALA A 49 -12.74 2.01 -1.20
N ALA A 50 -13.07 0.96 -0.44
CA ALA A 50 -12.98 0.97 1.01
C ALA A 50 -11.54 1.17 1.51
N GLU A 51 -10.55 0.53 0.89
CA GLU A 51 -9.14 0.76 1.21
C GLU A 51 -8.69 2.20 0.93
N ILE A 52 -9.17 2.81 -0.14
CA ILE A 52 -8.89 4.22 -0.46
C ILE A 52 -9.48 5.15 0.61
N VAL A 53 -10.71 4.89 1.03
CA VAL A 53 -11.36 5.65 2.12
C VAL A 53 -10.59 5.49 3.42
N GLU A 54 -10.18 4.27 3.78
CA GLU A 54 -9.39 4.01 4.99
C GLU A 54 -8.04 4.72 4.94
N PHE A 55 -7.38 4.73 3.77
CA PHE A 55 -6.15 5.48 3.54
C PHE A 55 -6.35 6.96 3.84
N HIS A 56 -7.37 7.59 3.25
CA HIS A 56 -7.63 9.02 3.44
C HIS A 56 -7.99 9.35 4.87
N HIS A 57 -8.81 8.52 5.52
CA HIS A 57 -9.19 8.64 6.92
C HIS A 57 -7.96 8.58 7.85
N LYS A 58 -7.09 7.57 7.69
CA LYS A 58 -5.83 7.48 8.46
C LYS A 58 -4.93 8.68 8.21
N ASN A 59 -4.87 9.14 6.96
CA ASN A 59 -3.98 10.24 6.60
C ASN A 59 -4.46 11.61 7.10
N SER A 60 -5.77 11.79 7.31
CA SER A 60 -6.36 13.01 7.84
C SER A 60 -6.52 13.02 9.36
N GLU A 61 -6.85 11.88 9.98
CA GLU A 61 -7.17 11.81 11.41
C GLU A 61 -5.95 11.57 12.30
N LEU A 62 -4.91 10.91 11.78
CA LEU A 62 -3.70 10.71 12.56
C LEU A 62 -2.87 11.98 12.65
N PRO A 63 -2.28 12.27 13.82
CA PRO A 63 -1.52 13.49 14.01
C PRO A 63 -0.31 13.54 13.09
N VAL A 64 -0.06 14.73 12.55
CA VAL A 64 1.17 15.03 11.81
C VAL A 64 2.34 15.00 12.80
N ILE A 65 3.34 14.16 12.53
CA ILE A 65 4.55 14.05 13.36
C ILE A 65 5.74 14.47 12.52
N ASN A 66 6.55 15.42 13.02
CA ASN A 66 7.71 15.96 12.31
C ASN A 66 7.37 16.49 10.90
N GLY A 67 6.21 17.13 10.76
CA GLY A 67 5.72 17.68 9.49
C GLY A 67 5.26 16.65 8.46
N LYS A 68 5.22 15.36 8.81
CA LYS A 68 4.80 14.27 7.92
C LYS A 68 3.47 13.67 8.38
N ASN A 69 2.56 13.47 7.43
CA ASN A 69 1.33 12.73 7.68
C ASN A 69 1.62 11.21 7.83
N TRP A 70 0.59 10.44 8.18
CA TRP A 70 0.74 8.99 8.37
C TRP A 70 1.30 8.30 7.14
N ALA A 71 0.78 8.61 5.94
CA ALA A 71 1.19 7.94 4.72
C ALA A 71 2.65 8.23 4.35
N GLU A 72 3.12 9.46 4.52
CA GLU A 72 4.52 9.84 4.27
C GLU A 72 5.48 9.11 5.20
N ARG A 73 5.12 8.98 6.48
CA ARG A 73 5.91 8.23 7.47
C ARG A 73 5.97 6.75 7.14
N GLU A 74 4.84 6.16 6.76
CA GLU A 74 4.77 4.75 6.41
C GLU A 74 5.57 4.42 5.14
N LEU A 75 5.52 5.32 4.15
CA LEU A 75 6.32 5.18 2.93
C LEU A 75 7.82 5.24 3.21
N GLU A 76 8.25 6.18 4.06
CA GLU A 76 9.64 6.27 4.50
C GLU A 76 10.08 5.02 5.27
N ASN A 77 9.25 4.51 6.19
CA ASN A 77 9.52 3.28 6.92
C ASN A 77 9.71 2.09 5.98
N ARG A 78 8.85 1.94 4.97
CA ARG A 78 8.98 0.88 3.94
C ARG A 78 10.27 1.02 3.13
N GLN A 79 10.67 2.24 2.78
CA GLN A 79 11.93 2.48 2.07
C GLN A 79 13.13 2.12 2.94
N ARG A 80 13.14 2.53 4.22
CA ARG A 80 14.19 2.14 5.18
C ARG A 80 14.28 0.63 5.33
N GLN A 81 13.15 -0.07 5.49
CA GLN A 81 13.11 -1.54 5.58
C GLN A 81 13.56 -2.26 4.30
N ARG A 82 13.40 -1.65 3.12
CA ARG A 82 13.94 -2.19 1.85
C ARG A 82 15.45 -2.04 1.73
N GLN A 83 16.04 -1.03 2.37
CA GLN A 83 17.49 -0.84 2.39
C GLN A 83 18.20 -1.79 3.34
N ILE A 84 17.48 -2.40 4.28
CA ILE A 84 18.04 -3.40 5.19
C ILE A 84 18.22 -4.72 4.41
N PRO A 85 19.46 -5.25 4.32
CA PRO A 85 19.74 -6.52 3.66
C PRO A 85 18.87 -7.64 4.24
N ALA A 86 18.42 -8.57 3.38
CA ALA A 86 17.57 -9.69 3.82
C ALA A 86 18.22 -10.51 4.95
N SER A 87 19.55 -10.60 4.98
CA SER A 87 20.35 -11.23 6.03
C SER A 87 20.22 -10.56 7.41
N MET A 88 19.90 -9.27 7.47
CA MET A 88 19.75 -8.49 8.71
C MET A 88 18.28 -8.33 9.15
N ARG A 89 17.30 -8.66 8.29
CA ARG A 89 15.87 -8.60 8.63
C ARG A 89 15.46 -9.56 9.74
N ALA A 90 16.10 -10.73 9.82
CA ALA A 90 15.86 -11.68 10.90
C ALA A 90 16.29 -11.10 12.26
N ALA A 91 17.42 -10.38 12.31
CA ALA A 91 17.92 -9.78 13.55
C ALA A 91 17.01 -8.64 14.06
N LEU A 92 16.39 -7.86 13.16
CA LEU A 92 15.36 -6.87 13.53
C LEU A 92 14.09 -7.52 14.08
N TYR A 93 13.63 -8.63 13.48
CA TYR A 93 12.44 -9.36 13.95
C TYR A 93 12.65 -10.03 15.31
N HIS A 94 13.89 -10.42 15.63
CA HIS A 94 14.26 -11.02 16.92
C HIS A 94 14.76 -10.00 17.96
N GLY A 95 14.73 -8.69 17.66
CA GLY A 95 15.14 -7.63 18.59
C GLY A 95 16.64 -7.57 18.88
N THR A 96 17.48 -8.16 18.02
CA THR A 96 18.94 -8.22 18.19
C THR A 96 19.71 -7.23 17.30
N TYR A 97 19.00 -6.40 16.53
CA TYR A 97 19.61 -5.39 15.68
C TYR A 97 19.21 -3.99 16.12
N ASP A 98 20.19 -3.24 16.61
CA ASP A 98 20.09 -1.81 16.86
C ASP A 98 20.69 -1.06 15.65
N PRO A 99 19.87 -0.40 14.81
CA PRO A 99 20.36 0.29 13.62
C PRO A 99 21.25 1.50 13.93
N ASP A 100 21.29 1.98 15.19
CA ASP A 100 22.14 3.11 15.60
C ASP A 100 23.56 2.65 16.02
N ALA A 101 23.80 1.36 16.22
CA ALA A 101 25.10 0.84 16.66
C ALA A 101 26.14 0.67 15.54
N ASN A 102 25.79 0.94 14.29
CA ASN A 102 26.66 0.72 13.12
C ASN A 102 27.07 2.01 12.39
N TYR A 103 26.90 3.16 13.04
CA TYR A 103 27.46 4.45 12.62
C TYR A 103 28.60 4.86 13.56
N ASP A 104 29.69 4.09 13.56
CA ASP A 104 31.02 4.51 14.05
C ASP A 104 32.07 4.22 12.95
#